data_AF-A0A3R7W4J1-F1
#
_entry.id   AF-A0A3R7W4J1-F1
#
_cell.length_a   1.000
_cell.length_b   1.000
_cell.length_c   1.000
_cell.angle_alpha   90.00
_cell.angle_beta   90.00
_cell.angle_gamma   90.00
#
_symmetry.space_group_name_H-M   'P 1'
#
loop_
_entity.id
_entity.type
_entity.pdbx_description
1 polymer ?
#
loop_
_entity_poly.entity_id
_entity_poly.type
_entity_poly.pdbx_seq_one_letter_code
_entity_poly.pdbx_strand_id
1 'polypeptide(L)'
;MMVGLLPVMGETAMKTKEKEKKKKKEKMQNGKEEVKRLSEEDMEPELTPIHPMETMTSSIKEECSIDLESVDMELIRRSNVLEEETSKDDDQLLLLENDGLESDEKKSAFGFRITSSSVSFSFSTLQVCIIVSVILDFAGCIFSNVGLSMAGSGLYQVVYSSVICWSALMSRFILKKVVSKGEWYGIALVTFGLAFSALGESGSGRDNTLVLMGCFNTLVGAAFYGGNYVTGEYTLKLAEQPHPKELCLKIGAACVAIIAVYQSIFVLPDWDALVTKPIADVNGNTIHIVSALVAYTLSQLAHGLTYFMMLGSSGAVTTGIMQSLRAVCVFVISSMLYCSRQESQCFDTKRGVATLVVVSGVMFYSWAKSQQKKASVLAPPSSRRPRKDSKIRTNPSKNYVV
;
A
#
# COMPACT_ATOMS: atom_id res chain seq x y z
N MET A 1 2.97 8.59 -9.89
CA MET A 1 2.79 9.81 -10.72
C MET A 1 1.60 10.68 -10.29
N MET A 2 1.13 10.60 -9.03
CA MET A 2 0.08 11.49 -8.50
C MET A 2 0.63 12.77 -7.80
N VAL A 3 1.90 13.11 -8.02
CA VAL A 3 2.53 14.30 -7.41
C VAL A 3 1.89 15.60 -7.91
N GLY A 4 1.19 15.59 -9.06
CA GLY A 4 0.45 16.72 -9.61
C GLY A 4 -1.00 16.89 -9.13
N LEU A 5 -1.51 16.09 -8.18
CA LEU A 5 -2.90 16.20 -7.68
C LEU A 5 -3.06 17.16 -6.49
N LEU A 6 -1.96 17.70 -5.95
CA LEU A 6 -2.05 18.70 -4.91
C LEU A 6 -1.93 20.08 -5.55
N PRO A 7 -2.94 20.97 -5.41
CA PRO A 7 -2.71 22.37 -5.67
C PRO A 7 -1.53 22.79 -4.79
N VAL A 8 -0.59 23.52 -5.37
CA VAL A 8 0.54 24.13 -4.66
C VAL A 8 -0.05 25.12 -3.63
N MET A 9 -0.48 24.64 -2.47
CA MET A 9 -0.88 25.47 -1.33
C MET A 9 0.34 26.16 -0.68
N GLY A 10 1.51 26.06 -1.30
CA GLY A 10 2.76 26.62 -0.80
C GLY A 10 3.19 27.96 -1.40
N GLU A 11 2.65 28.39 -2.55
CA GLU A 11 3.27 29.52 -3.27
C GLU A 11 3.10 30.87 -2.54
N THR A 12 1.98 31.07 -1.84
CA THR A 12 1.73 32.25 -1.01
C THR A 12 2.47 32.20 0.33
N ALA A 13 2.64 31.02 0.93
CA ALA A 13 3.40 30.85 2.17
C ALA A 13 4.92 30.98 1.95
N MET A 14 5.43 30.53 0.80
CA MET A 14 6.85 30.59 0.46
C MET A 14 7.28 32.02 0.09
N LYS A 15 6.45 32.77 -0.68
CA LYS A 15 6.66 34.20 -0.94
C LYS A 15 6.63 35.05 0.34
N THR A 16 5.83 34.66 1.34
CA THR A 16 5.77 35.36 2.63
C THR A 16 7.02 35.08 3.49
N LYS A 17 7.47 33.81 3.56
CA LYS A 17 8.71 33.44 4.27
C LYS A 17 9.98 33.99 3.61
N GLU A 18 10.01 34.13 2.29
CA GLU A 18 11.13 34.73 1.58
C GLU A 18 11.21 36.25 1.82
N LYS A 19 10.06 36.96 1.84
CA LYS A 19 10.00 38.37 2.24
C LYS A 19 10.45 38.58 3.69
N GLU A 20 10.09 37.68 4.61
CA GLU A 20 10.52 37.75 6.01
C GLU A 20 12.04 37.50 6.17
N LYS A 21 12.59 36.53 5.45
CA LYS A 21 14.05 36.26 5.43
C LYS A 21 14.84 37.45 4.87
N LYS A 22 14.34 38.10 3.82
CA LYS A 22 14.99 39.29 3.22
C LYS A 22 14.99 40.47 4.20
N LYS A 23 13.86 40.72 4.87
CA LYS A 23 13.71 41.78 5.88
C LYS A 23 14.57 41.54 7.13
N LYS A 24 14.80 40.28 7.52
CA LYS A 24 15.67 39.90 8.64
C LYS A 24 17.16 40.02 8.29
N LYS A 25 17.54 39.73 7.04
CA LYS A 25 18.91 39.95 6.54
C LYS A 25 19.27 41.43 6.47
N GLU A 26 18.37 42.30 5.98
CA GLU A 26 18.60 43.76 5.99
C GLU A 26 18.78 44.32 7.40
N LYS A 27 17.98 43.86 8.38
CA LYS A 27 18.16 44.27 9.78
C LYS A 27 19.48 43.84 10.41
N MET A 28 19.98 42.63 10.09
CA MET A 28 21.30 42.19 10.58
C MET A 28 22.46 42.91 9.90
N GLN A 29 22.28 43.35 8.65
CA GLN A 29 23.33 44.05 7.91
C GLN A 29 23.47 45.51 8.38
N ASN A 30 22.36 46.21 8.63
CA ASN A 30 22.39 47.54 9.25
C ASN A 30 22.96 47.52 10.68
N GLY A 31 22.65 46.49 11.48
CA GLY A 31 23.19 46.37 12.83
C GLY A 31 24.71 46.10 12.87
N LYS A 32 25.27 45.44 11.84
CA LYS A 32 26.71 45.21 11.74
C LYS A 32 27.49 46.44 11.29
N GLU A 33 26.88 47.33 10.51
CA GLU A 33 27.51 48.59 10.11
C GLU A 33 27.59 49.60 11.26
N GLU A 34 26.60 49.58 12.16
CA GLU A 34 26.56 50.45 13.34
C GLU A 34 27.57 50.02 14.42
N VAL A 35 27.81 48.71 14.56
CA VAL A 35 28.84 48.17 15.48
C VAL A 35 30.25 48.39 14.94
N LYS A 36 30.46 48.36 13.61
CA LYS A 36 31.78 48.54 13.01
C LYS A 36 32.30 49.99 13.11
N ARG A 37 31.42 50.98 13.27
CA ARG A 37 31.80 52.39 13.50
C ARG A 37 32.24 52.71 14.93
N LEU A 38 32.07 51.79 15.87
CA LEU A 38 32.40 51.98 17.29
C LEU A 38 33.70 51.27 17.72
N SER A 39 34.44 50.66 16.80
CA SER A 39 35.60 49.81 17.13
C SER A 39 36.90 50.20 16.41
N GLU A 40 37.00 51.42 15.88
CA GLU A 40 38.23 51.96 15.27
C GLU A 40 38.87 53.08 16.11
N GLU A 41 38.94 52.90 17.43
CA GLU A 41 39.89 53.62 18.29
C GLU A 41 40.61 52.59 19.18
N ASP A 42 41.94 52.70 19.23
CA ASP A 42 42.93 51.97 20.04
C ASP A 42 43.33 50.54 19.63
N MET A 43 44.46 50.40 18.92
CA MET A 43 45.69 49.76 19.47
C MET A 43 46.86 49.70 18.46
N GLU A 44 48.03 50.11 18.95
CA GLU A 44 49.37 49.98 18.34
C GLU A 44 49.92 48.54 18.37
N PRO A 45 50.96 48.21 17.58
CA PRO A 45 51.43 46.85 17.35
C PRO A 45 52.71 46.49 18.14
N GLU A 46 52.83 45.23 18.57
CA GLU A 46 54.10 44.65 19.04
C GLU A 46 54.48 43.38 18.26
N LEU A 47 55.76 43.28 17.94
CA LEU A 47 56.43 42.34 17.03
C LEU A 47 56.64 40.93 17.62
N THR A 48 56.38 39.90 16.77
CA THR A 48 57.11 38.63 16.41
C THR A 48 58.31 38.11 17.26
N PRO A 49 58.79 36.83 17.22
CA PRO A 49 58.70 35.85 16.08
C PRO A 49 58.78 34.28 16.37
N ILE A 50 58.64 33.45 15.30
CA ILE A 50 59.37 32.16 14.96
C ILE A 50 59.03 30.86 15.77
N HIS A 51 58.83 29.61 15.28
CA HIS A 51 58.93 28.87 14.00
C HIS A 51 58.20 27.47 14.10
N PRO A 52 58.32 26.48 13.17
CA PRO A 52 57.20 25.75 12.57
C PRO A 52 57.02 24.29 13.06
N MET A 53 55.93 23.62 12.67
CA MET A 53 55.90 22.15 12.69
C MET A 53 55.12 21.57 11.50
N GLU A 54 55.63 20.43 11.03
CA GLU A 54 55.56 19.87 9.69
C GLU A 54 54.26 19.14 9.33
N THR A 55 54.09 18.98 8.02
CA THR A 55 53.15 18.11 7.32
C THR A 55 53.80 16.74 7.08
N MET A 56 53.12 15.61 7.33
CA MET A 56 52.96 14.47 6.39
C MET A 56 52.32 13.20 6.98
N THR A 57 51.25 12.73 6.31
CA THR A 57 50.91 11.35 5.86
C THR A 57 51.28 10.11 6.69
N SER A 58 50.31 9.21 6.94
CA SER A 58 50.04 8.00 6.11
C SER A 58 49.28 6.89 6.86
N SER A 59 48.38 6.23 6.10
CA SER A 59 48.12 4.79 6.02
C SER A 59 48.01 3.93 7.30
N ILE A 60 46.80 3.40 7.56
CA ILE A 60 46.65 2.05 8.11
C ILE A 60 45.73 1.25 7.19
N LYS A 61 46.29 0.13 6.73
CA LYS A 61 45.76 -0.86 5.80
C LYS A 61 45.24 -2.07 6.60
N GLU A 62 44.29 -2.75 5.98
CA GLU A 62 43.75 -4.10 6.18
C GLU A 62 44.50 -5.07 7.11
N GLU A 63 43.76 -5.85 7.89
CA GLU A 63 43.46 -7.27 7.59
C GLU A 63 42.62 -7.88 8.72
N CYS A 64 41.43 -8.39 8.40
CA CYS A 64 40.86 -9.51 9.13
C CYS A 64 40.07 -10.37 8.14
N SER A 65 40.80 -11.33 7.57
CA SER A 65 40.27 -12.52 6.92
C SER A 65 39.53 -13.36 7.97
N ILE A 66 38.27 -13.69 7.71
CA ILE A 66 37.64 -14.88 8.28
C ILE A 66 37.00 -15.63 7.11
N ASP A 67 37.48 -16.86 6.95
CA ASP A 67 37.14 -17.83 5.93
C ASP A 67 35.63 -18.05 5.77
N LEU A 68 35.16 -17.87 4.53
CA LEU A 68 33.85 -18.29 4.08
C LEU A 68 34.04 -19.42 3.07
N GLU A 69 34.23 -20.63 3.57
CA GLU A 69 34.12 -21.85 2.76
C GLU A 69 33.41 -22.96 3.56
N SER A 70 32.48 -23.64 2.87
CA SER A 70 31.60 -24.72 3.34
C SER A 70 30.37 -24.30 4.15
N VAL A 71 29.24 -24.06 3.46
CA VAL A 71 28.04 -24.91 3.51
C VAL A 71 27.21 -24.55 2.27
N ASP A 72 27.45 -25.28 1.18
CA ASP A 72 26.49 -25.40 0.08
C ASP A 72 26.16 -26.90 -0.07
N MET A 73 24.93 -27.18 -0.50
CA MET A 73 24.24 -28.49 -0.52
C MET A 73 23.60 -28.98 0.78
N GLU A 74 22.43 -28.42 1.14
CA GLU A 74 21.29 -29.22 1.68
C GLU A 74 19.97 -28.42 1.70
N LEU A 75 19.64 -27.63 0.66
CA LEU A 75 18.32 -26.97 0.59
C LEU A 75 17.76 -26.77 -0.83
N ILE A 76 18.31 -27.51 -1.79
CA ILE A 76 17.78 -27.66 -3.17
C ILE A 76 17.26 -29.09 -3.41
N ARG A 77 17.20 -29.95 -2.38
CA ARG A 77 16.69 -31.34 -2.49
C ARG A 77 15.28 -31.57 -1.95
N ARG A 78 14.59 -30.54 -1.41
CA ARG A 78 13.22 -30.68 -0.87
C ARG A 78 12.12 -29.97 -1.66
N SER A 79 12.46 -29.28 -2.74
CA SER A 79 11.46 -28.65 -3.64
C SER A 79 11.13 -29.52 -4.87
N ASN A 80 11.91 -30.57 -5.15
CA ASN A 80 11.69 -31.47 -6.30
C ASN A 80 10.93 -32.76 -5.93
N VAL A 81 10.19 -32.79 -4.81
CA VAL A 81 9.39 -33.96 -4.36
C VAL A 81 7.93 -33.56 -4.03
N LEU A 82 7.46 -32.41 -4.52
CA LEU A 82 6.04 -32.03 -4.42
C LEU A 82 5.45 -31.51 -5.74
N GLU A 83 6.11 -31.78 -6.86
CA GLU A 83 5.59 -31.54 -8.22
C GLU A 83 5.28 -32.84 -8.99
N GLU A 84 5.33 -34.00 -8.31
CA GLU A 84 5.12 -35.31 -8.93
C GLU A 84 4.00 -36.10 -8.25
N GLU A 85 2.88 -35.47 -7.87
CA GLU A 85 1.58 -36.14 -7.63
C GLU A 85 0.41 -35.14 -7.74
N THR A 86 0.19 -34.55 -8.91
CA THR A 86 -1.16 -34.15 -9.40
C THR A 86 -1.09 -33.81 -10.90
N SER A 87 -0.57 -34.74 -11.70
CA SER A 87 -0.65 -34.72 -13.16
C SER A 87 -1.26 -36.02 -13.67
N LYS A 88 -2.51 -36.26 -13.31
CA LYS A 88 -3.41 -37.26 -13.88
C LYS A 88 -4.82 -36.78 -13.55
N ASP A 89 -5.66 -36.65 -14.58
CA ASP A 89 -7.12 -36.42 -14.53
C ASP A 89 -7.67 -35.13 -15.20
N ASP A 90 -7.07 -34.61 -16.28
CA ASP A 90 -7.76 -33.59 -17.12
C ASP A 90 -7.71 -33.84 -18.65
N ASP A 91 -7.26 -35.02 -19.12
CA ASP A 91 -7.20 -35.37 -20.56
C ASP A 91 -8.36 -36.29 -21.02
N GLN A 92 -9.56 -36.14 -20.45
CA GLN A 92 -10.70 -36.96 -20.87
C GLN A 92 -12.07 -36.30 -20.67
N LEU A 93 -12.33 -35.13 -21.28
CA LEU A 93 -13.70 -34.65 -21.49
C LEU A 93 -13.86 -33.58 -22.58
N LEU A 94 -13.13 -33.74 -23.68
CA LEU A 94 -13.41 -33.06 -24.95
C LEU A 94 -13.36 -34.10 -26.06
N LEU A 95 -14.51 -34.71 -26.37
CA LEU A 95 -14.96 -35.20 -27.67
C LEU A 95 -16.25 -36.02 -27.47
N LEU A 96 -17.21 -35.86 -28.40
CA LEU A 96 -18.57 -36.43 -28.46
C LEU A 96 -19.60 -35.61 -27.63
N GLU A 97 -20.66 -35.00 -28.16
CA GLU A 97 -21.42 -35.21 -29.39
C GLU A 97 -21.92 -33.88 -29.97
N ASN A 98 -21.85 -33.80 -31.29
CA ASN A 98 -22.60 -32.87 -32.12
C ASN A 98 -23.45 -33.78 -33.02
N ASP A 99 -24.77 -33.74 -32.86
CA ASP A 99 -25.74 -33.98 -33.94
C ASP A 99 -27.14 -33.56 -33.46
N GLY A 100 -27.83 -32.80 -34.31
CA GLY A 100 -29.03 -32.04 -33.95
C GLY A 100 -30.35 -32.68 -34.33
N LEU A 101 -31.45 -31.98 -34.02
CA LEU A 101 -32.56 -31.67 -34.95
C LEU A 101 -33.62 -30.78 -34.25
N GLU A 102 -34.06 -29.76 -35.00
CA GLU A 102 -35.44 -29.24 -35.19
C GLU A 102 -36.37 -28.75 -34.05
N SER A 103 -36.89 -27.54 -34.32
CA SER A 103 -38.23 -26.96 -34.06
C SER A 103 -38.86 -26.97 -32.66
N ASP A 104 -39.16 -25.78 -32.11
CA ASP A 104 -40.50 -25.20 -32.29
C ASP A 104 -40.62 -23.73 -31.86
N GLU A 105 -41.44 -23.02 -32.60
CA GLU A 105 -41.75 -21.60 -32.53
C GLU A 105 -42.87 -21.33 -31.52
N LYS A 106 -42.73 -20.34 -30.62
CA LYS A 106 -43.90 -19.60 -30.10
C LYS A 106 -43.59 -18.20 -29.59
N LYS A 107 -44.07 -17.22 -30.38
CA LYS A 107 -44.25 -15.80 -30.07
C LYS A 107 -45.00 -15.57 -28.75
N SER A 108 -44.55 -14.55 -28.02
CA SER A 108 -45.44 -13.54 -27.46
C SER A 108 -44.76 -12.18 -27.52
N ALA A 109 -45.05 -11.45 -28.60
CA ALA A 109 -44.76 -10.04 -28.72
C ALA A 109 -45.74 -9.26 -27.83
N PHE A 110 -45.23 -8.58 -26.80
CA PHE A 110 -45.97 -7.53 -26.10
C PHE A 110 -45.39 -6.20 -26.56
N GLY A 111 -46.19 -5.44 -27.29
CA GLY A 111 -45.78 -4.20 -27.93
C GLY A 111 -45.34 -3.15 -26.93
N PHE A 112 -44.20 -2.50 -27.19
CA PHE A 112 -43.80 -1.29 -26.47
C PHE A 112 -43.94 -0.08 -27.38
N ARG A 113 -44.96 0.72 -27.04
CA ARG A 113 -45.25 2.04 -27.60
C ARG A 113 -44.14 2.99 -27.17
N ILE A 114 -43.39 3.53 -28.13
CA ILE A 114 -42.34 4.52 -27.90
C ILE A 114 -42.96 5.74 -27.23
N THR A 115 -42.61 5.96 -25.96
CA THR A 115 -42.81 7.22 -25.24
C THR A 115 -41.59 7.50 -24.37
N SER A 116 -41.06 8.73 -24.48
CA SER A 116 -40.00 9.41 -23.73
C SER A 116 -39.03 8.58 -22.86
N SER A 117 -37.83 8.40 -23.41
CA SER A 117 -36.51 8.43 -22.76
C SER A 117 -36.48 8.36 -21.22
N SER A 118 -36.44 7.15 -20.69
CA SER A 118 -35.83 6.86 -19.39
C SER A 118 -34.87 5.71 -19.59
N VAL A 119 -33.57 6.00 -19.61
CA VAL A 119 -32.52 4.98 -19.70
C VAL A 119 -32.39 4.36 -18.31
N SER A 120 -33.11 3.28 -18.05
CA SER A 120 -32.94 2.51 -16.82
C SER A 120 -31.65 1.68 -16.92
N PHE A 121 -30.57 2.18 -16.32
CA PHE A 121 -29.35 1.40 -16.13
C PHE A 121 -29.55 0.38 -15.02
N SER A 122 -29.76 -0.89 -15.38
CA SER A 122 -29.70 -2.00 -14.42
C SER A 122 -28.25 -2.48 -14.32
N PHE A 123 -27.52 -2.02 -13.30
CA PHE A 123 -26.16 -2.50 -13.03
C PHE A 123 -26.20 -3.90 -12.40
N SER A 124 -25.34 -4.80 -12.88
CA SER A 124 -25.15 -6.09 -12.22
C SER A 124 -24.41 -5.91 -10.89
N THR A 125 -24.62 -6.83 -9.94
CA THR A 125 -23.93 -6.79 -8.64
C THR A 125 -22.40 -6.78 -8.80
N LEU A 126 -21.88 -7.51 -9.81
CA LEU A 126 -20.46 -7.52 -10.14
C LEU A 126 -19.97 -6.14 -10.58
N GLN A 127 -20.70 -5.45 -11.46
CA GLN A 127 -20.37 -4.10 -11.90
C GLN A 127 -20.35 -3.11 -10.74
N VAL A 128 -21.32 -3.19 -9.83
CA VAL A 128 -21.36 -2.36 -8.62
C VAL A 128 -20.12 -2.62 -7.75
N CYS A 129 -19.73 -3.87 -7.55
CA CYS A 129 -18.54 -4.21 -6.77
C CYS A 129 -17.25 -3.69 -7.41
N ILE A 130 -17.13 -3.77 -8.75
CA ILE A 130 -15.99 -3.21 -9.49
C ILE A 130 -15.94 -1.69 -9.32
N ILE A 131 -17.07 -0.99 -9.49
CA ILE A 131 -17.15 0.47 -9.31
C ILE A 131 -16.72 0.86 -7.88
N VAL A 132 -17.24 0.17 -6.87
CA VAL A 132 -16.86 0.40 -5.47
C VAL A 132 -15.37 0.15 -5.26
N SER A 133 -14.83 -0.93 -5.82
CA SER A 133 -13.39 -1.25 -5.70
C SER A 133 -12.51 -0.17 -6.33
N VAL A 134 -12.89 0.35 -7.51
CA VAL A 134 -12.21 1.45 -8.19
C VAL A 134 -12.25 2.73 -7.34
N ILE A 135 -13.41 3.10 -6.79
CA ILE A 135 -13.53 4.29 -5.93
C ILE A 135 -12.65 4.17 -4.68
N LEU A 136 -12.68 3.00 -4.03
CA LEU A 136 -11.85 2.72 -2.85
C LEU A 136 -10.35 2.76 -3.19
N ASP A 137 -9.95 2.24 -4.35
CA ASP A 137 -8.56 2.26 -4.81
C ASP A 137 -8.06 3.69 -5.07
N PHE A 138 -8.86 4.51 -5.77
CA PHE A 138 -8.51 5.92 -6.00
C PHE A 138 -8.45 6.73 -4.70
N ALA A 139 -9.45 6.59 -3.83
CA ALA A 139 -9.46 7.28 -2.54
C ALA A 139 -8.24 6.84 -1.70
N GLY A 140 -8.00 5.53 -1.61
CA GLY A 140 -6.84 4.96 -0.93
C GLY A 140 -5.53 5.50 -1.48
N CYS A 141 -5.39 5.60 -2.80
CA CYS A 141 -4.20 6.09 -3.49
C CYS A 141 -3.94 7.58 -3.22
N ILE A 142 -4.98 8.42 -3.28
CA ILE A 142 -4.87 9.86 -3.01
C ILE A 142 -4.42 10.08 -1.56
N PHE A 143 -5.17 9.55 -0.59
CA PHE A 143 -4.87 9.76 0.83
C PHE A 143 -3.51 9.16 1.23
N SER A 144 -3.15 8.01 0.67
CA SER A 144 -1.85 7.38 0.91
C SER A 144 -0.68 8.17 0.33
N ASN A 145 -0.81 8.71 -0.89
CA ASN A 145 0.25 9.53 -1.49
C ASN A 145 0.41 10.88 -0.78
N VAL A 146 -0.70 11.52 -0.39
CA VAL A 146 -0.67 12.73 0.44
C VAL A 146 0.00 12.41 1.78
N GLY A 147 -0.41 11.32 2.43
CA GLY A 147 0.19 10.84 3.67
C GLY A 147 1.69 10.59 3.55
N LEU A 148 2.13 9.90 2.49
CA LEU A 148 3.54 9.64 2.19
C LEU A 148 4.34 10.94 2.03
N SER A 149 3.80 11.92 1.30
CA SER A 149 4.47 13.22 1.09
C SER A 149 4.63 14.03 2.40
N MET A 150 3.65 13.93 3.31
CA MET A 150 3.59 14.70 4.55
C MET A 150 4.23 14.03 5.76
N ALA A 151 4.21 12.70 5.86
CA ALA A 151 4.80 11.94 6.96
C ALA A 151 6.21 11.40 6.62
N GLY A 152 6.52 11.20 5.34
CA GLY A 152 7.74 10.49 4.91
C GLY A 152 7.54 8.98 4.85
N SER A 153 8.48 8.27 4.22
CA SER A 153 8.34 6.86 3.88
C SER A 153 8.34 5.90 5.07
N GLY A 154 9.14 6.15 6.11
CA GLY A 154 9.19 5.31 7.31
C GLY A 154 7.87 5.32 8.09
N LEU A 155 7.43 6.52 8.51
CA LEU A 155 6.13 6.70 9.17
C LEU A 155 4.95 6.26 8.30
N TYR A 156 4.99 6.53 6.98
CA TYR A 156 3.98 6.04 6.05
C TYR A 156 3.87 4.52 6.11
N GLN A 157 4.98 3.78 6.00
CA GLN A 157 4.94 2.31 6.02
C GLN A 157 4.34 1.76 7.31
N VAL A 158 4.68 2.37 8.45
CA VAL A 158 4.13 1.96 9.75
C VAL A 158 2.64 2.26 9.83
N VAL A 159 2.20 3.48 9.53
CA VAL A 159 0.77 3.82 9.63
C VAL A 159 -0.05 3.07 8.58
N TYR A 160 0.48 2.89 7.38
CA TYR A 160 -0.16 2.12 6.30
C TYR A 160 -0.42 0.67 6.71
N SER A 161 0.42 0.09 7.58
CA SER A 161 0.21 -1.27 8.08
C SER A 161 -1.09 -1.46 8.89
N SER A 162 -1.73 -0.38 9.34
CA SER A 162 -3.08 -0.41 9.93
C SER A 162 -4.15 -0.94 8.97
N VAL A 163 -3.86 -1.05 7.66
CA VAL A 163 -4.71 -1.70 6.65
C VAL A 163 -5.15 -3.11 7.09
N ILE A 164 -4.32 -3.81 7.88
CA ILE A 164 -4.62 -5.15 8.41
C ILE A 164 -5.78 -5.08 9.39
N CYS A 165 -5.75 -4.12 10.31
CA CYS A 165 -6.81 -3.91 11.30
C CYS A 165 -8.11 -3.53 10.60
N TRP A 166 -8.06 -2.62 9.64
CA TRP A 166 -9.22 -2.23 8.85
C TRP A 166 -9.80 -3.39 8.05
N SER A 167 -8.94 -4.17 7.39
CA SER A 167 -9.35 -5.37 6.64
C SER A 167 -10.02 -6.41 7.55
N ALA A 168 -9.47 -6.65 8.75
CA ALA A 168 -10.04 -7.58 9.72
C ALA A 168 -11.39 -7.09 10.27
N LEU A 169 -11.48 -5.80 10.61
CA LEU A 169 -12.69 -5.17 11.11
C LEU A 169 -13.81 -5.22 10.06
N MET A 170 -13.53 -4.77 8.84
CA MET A 170 -14.48 -4.78 7.74
C MET A 170 -14.85 -6.21 7.30
N SER A 171 -13.91 -7.16 7.31
CA SER A 171 -14.21 -8.57 7.02
C SER A 171 -15.20 -9.17 8.03
N ARG A 172 -15.12 -8.75 9.30
CA ARG A 172 -16.07 -9.18 10.33
C ARG A 172 -17.46 -8.60 10.11
N PHE A 173 -17.56 -7.32 9.73
CA PHE A 173 -18.86 -6.67 9.54
C PHE A 173 -19.53 -7.03 8.20
N ILE A 174 -18.77 -7.06 7.10
CA ILE A 174 -19.29 -7.24 5.74
C ILE A 174 -19.40 -8.73 5.40
N LEU A 175 -18.30 -9.50 5.52
CA LEU A 175 -18.31 -10.93 5.18
C LEU A 175 -18.83 -11.82 6.33
N LYS A 176 -19.13 -11.24 7.50
CA LYS A 176 -19.57 -11.98 8.70
C LYS A 176 -18.63 -13.11 9.10
N LYS A 177 -17.33 -12.99 8.78
CA LYS A 177 -16.32 -13.98 9.16
C LYS A 177 -16.11 -13.95 10.67
N VAL A 178 -16.08 -15.15 11.26
CA VAL A 178 -15.74 -15.34 12.67
C VAL A 178 -14.23 -15.51 12.79
N VAL A 179 -13.55 -14.44 13.17
CA VAL A 179 -12.11 -14.44 13.47
C VAL A 179 -11.92 -14.98 14.88
N SER A 180 -11.08 -16.02 15.04
CA SER A 180 -10.86 -16.62 16.35
C SER A 180 -10.07 -15.70 17.29
N LYS A 181 -10.13 -15.96 18.60
CA LYS A 181 -9.35 -15.20 19.59
C LYS A 181 -7.84 -15.27 19.32
N GLY A 182 -7.35 -16.42 18.84
CA GLY A 182 -5.95 -16.60 18.46
C GLY A 182 -5.57 -15.77 17.24
N GLU A 183 -6.42 -15.74 16.21
CA GLU A 183 -6.19 -14.87 15.05
C GLU A 183 -6.15 -13.39 15.44
N TRP A 184 -7.03 -12.93 16.33
CA TRP A 184 -7.01 -11.57 16.86
C TRP A 184 -5.73 -11.23 17.61
N TYR A 185 -5.19 -12.16 18.41
CA TYR A 185 -3.92 -11.95 19.09
C TYR A 185 -2.76 -11.84 18.10
N GLY A 186 -2.73 -12.69 17.06
CA GLY A 186 -1.73 -12.57 15.98
C GLY A 186 -1.79 -11.23 15.25
N ILE A 187 -3.00 -10.76 14.92
CA ILE A 187 -3.21 -9.43 14.32
C ILE A 187 -2.71 -8.33 15.26
N ALA A 188 -3.09 -8.36 16.54
CA ALA A 188 -2.67 -7.37 17.52
C ALA A 188 -1.14 -7.33 17.69
N LEU A 189 -0.49 -8.49 17.68
CA LEU A 189 0.97 -8.60 17.82
C LEU A 189 1.70 -8.04 16.60
N VAL A 190 1.20 -8.32 15.38
CA VAL A 190 1.72 -7.71 14.14
C VAL A 190 1.55 -6.18 14.17
N THR A 191 0.37 -5.69 14.53
CA THR A 191 0.10 -4.25 14.63
C THR A 191 1.00 -3.58 15.66
N PHE A 192 1.19 -4.21 16.83
CA PHE A 192 2.08 -3.71 17.86
C PHE A 192 3.54 -3.65 17.40
N GLY A 193 4.04 -4.71 16.75
CA GLY A 193 5.41 -4.73 16.22
C GLY A 193 5.66 -3.63 15.19
N LEU A 194 4.70 -3.40 14.28
CA LEU A 194 4.78 -2.32 13.30
C LEU A 194 4.68 -0.94 13.96
N ALA A 195 3.80 -0.75 14.95
CA ALA A 195 3.73 0.51 15.68
C ALA A 195 5.03 0.80 16.47
N PHE A 196 5.64 -0.24 17.05
CA PHE A 196 6.90 -0.13 17.80
C PHE A 196 8.06 0.34 16.90
N SER A 197 8.10 -0.05 15.62
CA SER A 197 9.17 0.42 14.71
C SER A 197 9.11 1.92 14.42
N ALA A 198 7.94 2.57 14.50
CA ALA A 198 7.80 4.02 14.28
C ALA A 198 8.32 4.87 15.45
N LEU A 199 8.38 4.33 16.68
CA LEU A 199 8.83 5.09 17.86
C LEU A 199 10.31 5.52 17.77
N GLY A 200 11.08 4.96 16.83
CA GLY A 200 12.47 5.36 16.57
C GLY A 200 12.65 6.66 15.77
N GLU A 201 11.60 7.18 15.12
CA GLU A 201 11.73 8.19 14.05
C GLU A 201 11.41 9.65 14.49
N SER A 202 11.11 9.86 15.78
CA SER A 202 10.55 11.13 16.31
C SER A 202 11.54 12.30 16.48
N GLY A 203 12.78 12.18 15.98
CA GLY A 203 13.84 13.19 16.17
C GLY A 203 14.01 14.21 15.03
N SER A 204 13.23 14.12 13.95
CA SER A 204 13.37 15.02 12.80
C SER A 204 12.68 16.34 13.12
N GLY A 205 13.39 17.47 13.07
CA GLY A 205 12.86 18.84 13.30
C GLY A 205 11.83 19.32 12.26
N ARG A 206 11.02 18.42 11.70
CA ARG A 206 9.83 18.69 10.89
C ARG A 206 8.70 19.22 11.78
N ASP A 207 7.82 19.98 11.16
CA ASP A 207 6.59 20.44 11.78
C ASP A 207 5.72 19.24 12.21
N ASN A 208 5.54 19.09 13.52
CA ASN A 208 4.76 18.01 14.12
C ASN A 208 3.32 17.98 13.58
N THR A 209 2.73 19.13 13.27
CA THR A 209 1.37 19.21 12.73
C THR A 209 1.30 18.64 11.31
N LEU A 210 2.31 18.92 10.48
CA LEU A 210 2.40 18.37 9.12
C LEU A 210 2.54 16.84 9.15
N VAL A 211 3.42 16.33 10.01
CA VAL A 211 3.63 14.90 10.18
C VAL A 211 2.35 14.22 10.69
N LEU A 212 1.68 14.80 11.68
CA LEU A 212 0.42 14.27 12.22
C LEU A 212 -0.69 14.21 11.16
N MET A 213 -0.82 15.26 10.34
CA MET A 213 -1.74 15.26 9.20
C MET A 213 -1.38 14.19 8.17
N GLY A 214 -0.09 13.97 7.92
CA GLY A 214 0.38 12.87 7.07
C GLY A 214 0.01 11.49 7.62
N CYS A 215 0.17 11.27 8.93
CA CYS A 215 -0.26 10.05 9.60
C CYS A 215 -1.79 9.87 9.51
N PHE A 216 -2.57 10.92 9.75
CA PHE A 216 -4.03 10.86 9.63
C PHE A 216 -4.47 10.52 8.20
N ASN A 217 -3.93 11.18 7.18
CA ASN A 217 -4.21 10.87 5.78
C ASN A 217 -3.80 9.42 5.44
N THR A 218 -2.66 8.96 5.92
CA THR A 218 -2.23 7.56 5.72
C THR A 218 -3.21 6.57 6.36
N LEU A 219 -3.71 6.87 7.57
CA LEU A 219 -4.69 6.03 8.27
C LEU A 219 -6.02 5.94 7.50
N VAL A 220 -6.49 7.05 6.95
CA VAL A 220 -7.68 7.10 6.09
C VAL A 220 -7.43 6.32 4.79
N GLY A 221 -6.28 6.50 4.16
CA GLY A 221 -5.88 5.73 2.97
C GLY A 221 -5.85 4.22 3.23
N ALA A 222 -5.30 3.81 4.37
CA ALA A 222 -5.27 2.43 4.81
C ALA A 222 -6.68 1.85 5.05
N ALA A 223 -7.63 2.65 5.55
CA ALA A 223 -9.02 2.23 5.69
C ALA A 223 -9.68 1.96 4.33
N PHE A 224 -9.46 2.82 3.34
CA PHE A 224 -9.97 2.61 1.98
C PHE A 224 -9.36 1.37 1.32
N TYR A 225 -8.04 1.18 1.44
CA TYR A 225 -7.39 -0.04 0.95
C TYR A 225 -7.88 -1.29 1.68
N GLY A 226 -8.12 -1.23 2.99
CA GLY A 226 -8.72 -2.32 3.74
C GLY A 226 -10.13 -2.66 3.25
N GLY A 227 -10.93 -1.63 2.93
CA GLY A 227 -12.22 -1.79 2.26
C GLY A 227 -12.08 -2.42 0.87
N ASN A 228 -11.06 -2.04 0.11
CA ASN A 228 -10.78 -2.63 -1.21
C ASN A 228 -10.45 -4.12 -1.10
N TYR A 229 -9.68 -4.52 -0.06
CA TYR A 229 -9.37 -5.93 0.19
C TYR A 229 -10.65 -6.74 0.47
N VAL A 230 -11.51 -6.19 1.31
CA VAL A 230 -12.77 -6.83 1.72
C VAL A 230 -13.75 -6.90 0.53
N THR A 231 -13.83 -5.83 -0.26
CA THR A 231 -14.67 -5.78 -1.47
C THR A 231 -14.15 -6.74 -2.54
N GLY A 232 -12.83 -6.81 -2.76
CA GLY A 232 -12.24 -7.78 -3.68
C GLY A 232 -12.50 -9.22 -3.23
N GLU A 233 -12.36 -9.53 -1.94
CA GLU A 233 -12.69 -10.86 -1.42
C GLU A 233 -14.18 -11.19 -1.56
N TYR A 234 -15.05 -10.21 -1.29
CA TYR A 234 -16.49 -10.35 -1.53
C TYR A 234 -16.77 -10.63 -3.01
N THR A 235 -16.12 -9.87 -3.90
CA THR A 235 -16.30 -9.98 -5.36
C THR A 235 -15.95 -11.37 -5.89
N LEU A 236 -14.84 -11.93 -5.40
CA LEU A 236 -14.37 -13.28 -5.75
C LEU A 236 -15.25 -14.41 -5.18
N LYS A 237 -16.28 -14.08 -4.39
CA LYS A 237 -17.25 -15.02 -3.80
C LYS A 237 -18.66 -14.87 -4.35
N LEU A 238 -18.90 -13.97 -5.31
CA LEU A 238 -20.19 -13.90 -5.99
C LEU A 238 -20.48 -15.18 -6.78
N ALA A 239 -21.76 -15.40 -7.10
CA ALA A 239 -22.21 -16.54 -7.91
C ALA A 239 -21.61 -16.54 -9.33
N GLU A 240 -21.34 -15.36 -9.90
CA GLU A 240 -20.65 -15.18 -11.19
C GLU A 240 -19.13 -15.35 -11.10
N GLN A 241 -18.60 -15.73 -9.91
CA GLN A 241 -17.20 -15.84 -9.51
C GLN A 241 -16.17 -15.51 -10.61
N PRO A 242 -15.75 -14.24 -10.75
CA PRO A 242 -14.72 -13.90 -11.72
C PRO A 242 -13.39 -14.50 -11.29
N HIS A 243 -12.60 -14.95 -12.26
CA HIS A 243 -11.25 -15.42 -11.98
C HIS A 243 -10.40 -14.24 -11.43
N PRO A 244 -9.51 -14.43 -10.42
CA PRO A 244 -8.75 -13.32 -9.82
C PRO A 244 -7.96 -12.48 -10.82
N LYS A 245 -7.41 -13.11 -11.86
CA LYS A 245 -6.70 -12.42 -12.96
C LYS A 245 -7.64 -11.52 -13.78
N GLU A 246 -8.86 -11.99 -14.03
CA GLU A 246 -9.87 -11.22 -14.76
C GLU A 246 -10.34 -10.02 -13.95
N LEU A 247 -10.58 -10.20 -12.64
CA LEU A 247 -10.92 -9.10 -11.74
C LEU A 247 -9.81 -8.05 -11.68
N CYS A 248 -8.55 -8.49 -11.57
CA CYS A 248 -7.37 -7.60 -11.65
C CYS A 248 -7.35 -6.80 -12.94
N LEU A 249 -7.59 -7.46 -14.09
CA LEU A 249 -7.60 -6.80 -15.40
C LEU A 249 -8.74 -5.79 -15.52
N LYS A 250 -9.95 -6.13 -15.09
CA LYS A 250 -11.12 -5.23 -15.15
C LYS A 250 -10.93 -3.99 -14.29
N ILE A 251 -10.51 -4.15 -13.04
CA ILE A 251 -10.23 -3.02 -12.13
C ILE A 251 -9.05 -2.19 -12.65
N GLY A 252 -7.96 -2.85 -13.05
CA GLY A 252 -6.76 -2.19 -13.57
C GLY A 252 -7.04 -1.38 -14.83
N ALA A 253 -7.78 -1.93 -15.79
CA ALA A 253 -8.18 -1.23 -17.01
C ALA A 253 -9.07 -0.01 -16.70
N ALA A 254 -10.01 -0.13 -15.77
CA ALA A 254 -10.84 0.99 -15.34
C ALA A 254 -10.00 2.11 -14.69
N CYS A 255 -9.06 1.76 -13.80
CA CYS A 255 -8.15 2.73 -13.19
C CYS A 255 -7.26 3.42 -14.23
N VAL A 256 -6.70 2.66 -15.19
CA VAL A 256 -5.88 3.21 -16.28
C VAL A 256 -6.70 4.17 -17.16
N ALA A 257 -7.94 3.81 -17.51
CA ALA A 257 -8.80 4.67 -18.31
C ALA A 257 -9.11 6.00 -17.60
N ILE A 258 -9.46 5.96 -16.32
CA ILE A 258 -9.72 7.17 -15.52
C ILE A 258 -8.47 8.04 -15.42
N ILE A 259 -7.31 7.45 -15.15
CA ILE A 259 -6.04 8.18 -15.08
C ILE A 259 -5.69 8.76 -16.46
N ALA A 260 -5.88 8.02 -17.55
CA ALA A 260 -5.60 8.50 -18.90
C ALA A 260 -6.44 9.73 -19.25
N VAL A 261 -7.73 9.74 -18.88
CA VAL A 261 -8.61 10.91 -19.03
C VAL A 261 -8.07 12.09 -18.21
N TYR A 262 -7.72 11.89 -16.94
CA TYR A 262 -7.14 12.94 -16.11
C TYR A 262 -5.85 13.50 -16.71
N GLN A 263 -4.93 12.64 -17.14
CA GLN A 263 -3.67 13.05 -17.76
C GLN A 263 -3.94 13.85 -19.04
N SER A 264 -4.89 13.43 -19.86
CA SER A 264 -5.20 14.07 -21.14
C SER A 264 -5.84 15.45 -20.98
N ILE A 265 -6.72 15.61 -19.97
CA ILE A 265 -7.47 16.86 -19.74
C ILE A 265 -6.68 17.86 -18.91
N PHE A 266 -5.92 17.41 -17.90
CA PHE A 266 -5.30 18.31 -16.92
C PHE A 266 -3.78 18.38 -17.00
N VAL A 267 -3.11 17.28 -17.35
CA VAL A 267 -1.63 17.23 -17.29
C VAL A 267 -0.98 17.54 -18.63
N LEU A 268 -1.53 17.03 -19.74
CA LEU A 268 -0.99 17.32 -21.07
C LEU A 268 -1.07 18.81 -21.47
N PRO A 269 -2.16 19.55 -21.19
CA PRO A 269 -2.21 20.96 -21.54
C PRO A 269 -1.17 21.82 -20.80
N ASP A 270 -0.91 21.51 -19.53
CA ASP A 270 0.07 22.21 -18.67
C ASP A 270 1.37 21.42 -18.49
N TRP A 271 1.74 20.60 -19.48
CA TRP A 271 2.88 19.68 -19.40
C TRP A 271 4.19 20.35 -19.00
N ASP A 272 4.45 21.55 -19.54
CA ASP A 272 5.67 22.29 -19.25
C ASP A 272 5.76 22.65 -17.76
N ALA A 273 4.69 23.20 -17.19
CA ALA A 273 4.64 23.61 -15.79
C ALA A 273 4.66 22.42 -14.82
N LEU A 274 4.01 21.31 -15.17
CA LEU A 274 3.83 20.16 -14.29
C LEU A 274 4.94 19.11 -14.40
N VAL A 275 5.59 18.98 -15.55
CA VAL A 275 6.56 17.90 -15.83
C VAL A 275 7.92 18.45 -16.22
N THR A 276 8.02 19.20 -17.32
CA THR A 276 9.34 19.58 -17.89
C THR A 276 10.10 20.55 -16.98
N LYS A 277 9.44 21.60 -16.50
CA LYS A 277 10.06 22.66 -15.71
C LYS A 277 10.58 22.16 -14.35
N PRO A 278 9.83 21.39 -13.54
CA PRO A 278 10.37 20.83 -12.29
C PRO A 278 11.57 19.90 -12.50
N ILE A 279 11.65 19.19 -13.63
CA ILE A 279 12.80 18.34 -13.98
C ILE A 279 14.00 19.21 -14.35
N ALA A 280 13.79 20.23 -15.20
CA ALA A 280 14.83 21.16 -15.63
C ALA A 280 15.41 21.97 -14.46
N ASP A 281 14.56 22.46 -13.55
CA ASP A 281 14.94 23.28 -12.38
C ASP A 281 15.93 22.56 -11.45
N VAL A 282 15.93 21.21 -11.45
CA VAL A 282 16.86 20.38 -10.66
C VAL A 282 17.90 19.65 -11.50
N ASN A 283 18.05 20.01 -12.79
CA ASN A 283 18.93 19.33 -13.75
C ASN A 283 18.71 17.80 -13.80
N GLY A 284 17.45 17.37 -13.71
CA GLY A 284 17.09 15.95 -13.70
C GLY A 284 17.34 15.27 -15.05
N ASN A 285 17.81 14.02 -15.02
CA ASN A 285 18.01 13.24 -16.23
C ASN A 285 16.73 12.48 -16.62
N THR A 286 16.12 12.88 -17.74
CA THR A 286 14.87 12.31 -18.26
C THR A 286 14.94 10.81 -18.49
N ILE A 287 16.08 10.28 -18.96
CA ILE A 287 16.21 8.84 -19.25
C ILE A 287 16.11 8.02 -17.96
N HIS A 288 16.76 8.49 -16.87
CA HIS A 288 16.67 7.84 -15.56
C HIS A 288 15.27 7.92 -14.97
N ILE A 289 14.56 9.04 -15.16
CA ILE A 289 13.18 9.21 -14.69
C ILE A 289 12.26 8.23 -15.43
N VAL A 290 12.36 8.18 -16.76
CA VAL A 290 11.56 7.26 -17.59
C VAL A 290 11.87 5.81 -17.25
N SER A 291 13.14 5.43 -17.09
CA SER A 291 13.51 4.06 -16.71
C SER A 291 12.99 3.68 -15.33
N ALA A 292 13.06 4.59 -14.35
CA ALA A 292 12.49 4.40 -13.02
C ALA A 292 10.96 4.25 -13.07
N LEU A 293 10.26 5.01 -13.92
CA LEU A 293 8.81 4.90 -14.11
C LEU A 293 8.40 3.58 -14.75
N VAL A 294 9.14 3.11 -15.76
CA VAL A 294 8.89 1.80 -16.38
C VAL A 294 9.11 0.69 -15.36
N ALA A 295 10.23 0.70 -14.65
CA ALA A 295 10.53 -0.29 -13.61
C ALA A 295 9.46 -0.29 -12.49
N TYR A 296 9.04 0.90 -12.05
CA TYR A 296 7.96 1.04 -11.08
C TYR A 296 6.64 0.47 -11.59
N THR A 297 6.28 0.74 -12.85
CA THR A 297 5.04 0.24 -13.45
C THR A 297 5.03 -1.28 -13.55
N LEU A 298 6.12 -1.89 -14.01
CA LEU A 298 6.27 -3.35 -14.06
C LEU A 298 6.20 -3.98 -12.66
N SER A 299 6.84 -3.36 -11.68
CA SER A 299 6.78 -3.80 -10.28
C SER A 299 5.35 -3.74 -9.74
N GLN A 300 4.61 -2.66 -10.03
CA GLN A 300 3.22 -2.51 -9.59
C GLN A 300 2.28 -3.48 -10.30
N LEU A 301 2.53 -3.81 -11.57
CA LEU A 301 1.78 -4.85 -12.29
C LEU A 301 1.97 -6.23 -11.64
N ALA A 302 3.23 -6.62 -11.38
CA ALA A 302 3.53 -7.87 -10.70
C ALA A 302 2.91 -7.90 -9.29
N HIS A 303 2.97 -6.77 -8.57
CA HIS A 303 2.36 -6.63 -7.26
C HIS A 303 0.83 -6.76 -7.32
N GLY A 304 0.16 -6.10 -8.27
CA GLY A 304 -1.29 -6.19 -8.43
C GLY A 304 -1.75 -7.60 -8.75
N LEU A 305 -1.07 -8.28 -9.68
CA LEU A 305 -1.39 -9.66 -10.05
C LEU A 305 -1.23 -10.61 -8.86
N THR A 306 -0.09 -10.57 -8.17
CA THR A 306 0.15 -11.40 -6.99
C THR A 306 -0.83 -11.10 -5.86
N TYR A 307 -1.20 -9.83 -5.67
CA TYR A 307 -2.22 -9.41 -4.72
C TYR A 307 -3.57 -10.08 -4.98
N PHE A 308 -4.11 -10.02 -6.20
CA PHE A 308 -5.42 -10.62 -6.49
C PHE A 308 -5.39 -12.15 -6.42
N MET A 309 -4.30 -12.78 -6.87
CA MET A 309 -4.12 -14.23 -6.74
C MET A 309 -4.08 -14.67 -5.27
N MET A 310 -3.36 -13.93 -4.41
CA MET A 310 -3.32 -14.17 -2.98
C MET A 310 -4.66 -13.89 -2.30
N LEU A 311 -5.37 -12.86 -2.74
CA LEU A 311 -6.70 -12.52 -2.23
C LEU A 311 -7.71 -13.64 -2.51
N GLY A 312 -7.68 -14.21 -3.71
CA GLY A 312 -8.55 -15.33 -4.09
C GLY A 312 -8.26 -16.62 -3.32
N SER A 313 -7.00 -16.93 -3.04
CA SER A 313 -6.61 -18.16 -2.35
C SER A 313 -6.70 -18.06 -0.81
N SER A 314 -6.36 -16.90 -0.25
CA SER A 314 -6.12 -16.75 1.21
C SER A 314 -7.11 -15.82 1.92
N GLY A 315 -7.76 -14.92 1.18
CA GLY A 315 -8.71 -13.92 1.68
C GLY A 315 -8.05 -12.65 2.23
N ALA A 316 -8.87 -11.60 2.44
CA ALA A 316 -8.46 -10.22 2.72
C ALA A 316 -7.53 -10.09 3.94
N VAL A 317 -7.90 -10.73 5.06
CA VAL A 317 -7.16 -10.61 6.32
C VAL A 317 -5.76 -11.22 6.21
N THR A 318 -5.65 -12.39 5.58
CA THR A 318 -4.35 -13.06 5.40
C THR A 318 -3.47 -12.32 4.40
N THR A 319 -4.05 -11.80 3.31
CA THR A 319 -3.35 -10.91 2.39
C THR A 319 -2.77 -9.69 3.11
N GLY A 320 -3.54 -9.06 4.01
CA GLY A 320 -3.05 -7.97 4.85
C GLY A 320 -1.88 -8.38 5.74
N ILE A 321 -1.95 -9.55 6.38
CA ILE A 321 -0.86 -10.03 7.23
C ILE A 321 0.41 -10.30 6.42
N MET A 322 0.30 -10.88 5.22
CA MET A 322 1.45 -11.03 4.32
C MET A 322 2.06 -9.69 3.90
N GLN A 323 1.24 -8.64 3.80
CA GLN A 323 1.73 -7.29 3.54
C GLN A 323 2.58 -6.72 4.71
N SER A 324 2.31 -7.11 5.97
CA SER A 324 3.21 -6.74 7.08
C SER A 324 4.59 -7.39 6.96
N LEU A 325 4.65 -8.64 6.51
CA LEU A 325 5.92 -9.34 6.29
C LEU A 325 6.72 -8.63 5.20
N ARG A 326 6.05 -8.21 4.11
CA ARG A 326 6.68 -7.36 3.09
C ARG A 326 7.28 -6.08 3.67
N ALA A 327 6.56 -5.36 4.53
CA ALA A 327 7.07 -4.13 5.13
C ALA A 327 8.37 -4.36 5.92
N VAL A 328 8.41 -5.45 6.70
CA VAL A 328 9.60 -5.85 7.46
C VAL A 328 10.76 -6.26 6.55
N CYS A 329 10.51 -7.05 5.51
CA CYS A 329 11.53 -7.40 4.52
C CYS A 329 12.10 -6.15 3.83
N VAL A 330 11.25 -5.17 3.52
CA VAL A 330 11.68 -3.89 2.94
C VAL A 330 12.60 -3.13 3.91
N PHE A 331 12.33 -3.11 5.22
CA PHE A 331 13.23 -2.49 6.19
C PHE A 331 14.62 -3.14 6.21
N VAL A 332 14.68 -4.47 6.21
CA VAL A 332 15.95 -5.23 6.21
C VAL A 332 16.73 -4.96 4.93
N ILE A 333 16.09 -5.14 3.77
CA ILE A 333 16.73 -4.92 2.46
C ILE A 333 17.15 -3.46 2.29
N SER A 334 16.32 -2.50 2.73
CA SER A 334 16.64 -1.08 2.65
C SER A 334 17.88 -0.74 3.48
N SER A 335 18.02 -1.32 4.67
CA SER A 335 19.24 -1.14 5.46
C SER A 335 20.46 -1.72 4.75
N MET A 336 20.37 -2.92 4.18
CA MET A 336 21.51 -3.54 3.49
C MET A 336 21.97 -2.71 2.28
N LEU A 337 21.03 -2.14 1.53
CA LEU A 337 21.33 -1.42 0.29
C LEU A 337 21.64 0.07 0.48
N TYR A 338 21.00 0.72 1.45
CA TYR A 338 20.97 2.18 1.54
C TYR A 338 21.51 2.76 2.84
N CYS A 339 21.84 1.96 3.86
CA CYS A 339 22.38 2.49 5.12
C CYS A 339 23.66 3.31 4.91
N SER A 340 24.52 2.92 3.96
CA SER A 340 25.74 3.69 3.61
C SER A 340 25.46 5.06 2.98
N ARG A 341 24.26 5.27 2.42
CA ARG A 341 23.87 6.53 1.78
C ARG A 341 22.92 7.38 2.63
N GLN A 342 22.10 6.74 3.44
CA GLN A 342 21.10 7.38 4.28
C GLN A 342 21.06 6.67 5.63
N GLU A 343 21.56 7.35 6.66
CA GLU A 343 21.56 6.83 8.04
C GLU A 343 20.14 6.49 8.53
N SER A 344 19.12 7.21 8.05
CA SER A 344 17.71 6.93 8.34
C SER A 344 17.22 5.56 7.85
N GLN A 345 17.94 4.93 6.91
CA GLN A 345 17.63 3.58 6.41
C GLN A 345 18.35 2.48 7.19
N CYS A 346 19.28 2.82 8.08
CA CYS A 346 20.00 1.83 8.85
C CYS A 346 19.09 1.03 9.79
N PHE A 347 19.48 -0.23 10.01
CA PHE A 347 18.78 -1.16 10.86
C PHE A 347 19.17 -0.93 12.33
N ASP A 348 18.34 -0.16 13.04
CA ASP A 348 18.51 0.06 14.47
C ASP A 348 17.96 -1.13 15.29
N THR A 349 18.45 -1.30 16.52
CA THR A 349 17.99 -2.33 17.47
C THR A 349 16.47 -2.28 17.66
N LYS A 350 15.87 -1.08 17.67
CA LYS A 350 14.40 -0.91 17.75
C LYS A 350 13.67 -1.53 16.56
N ARG A 351 14.20 -1.34 15.35
CA ARG A 351 13.66 -1.94 14.11
C ARG A 351 13.89 -3.46 14.08
N GLY A 352 15.00 -3.92 14.65
CA GLY A 352 15.27 -5.35 14.88
C GLY A 352 14.26 -6.02 15.79
N VAL A 353 14.01 -5.44 16.97
CA VAL A 353 13.00 -5.97 17.90
C VAL A 353 11.61 -5.94 17.27
N ALA A 354 11.23 -4.84 16.62
CA ALA A 354 9.96 -4.74 15.88
C ALA A 354 9.82 -5.86 14.83
N THR A 355 10.87 -6.12 14.05
CA THR A 355 10.92 -7.18 13.04
C THR A 355 10.64 -8.55 13.65
N LEU A 356 11.33 -8.89 14.75
CA LEU A 356 11.12 -10.16 15.45
C LEU A 356 9.68 -10.31 15.98
N VAL A 357 9.11 -9.22 16.52
CA VAL A 357 7.72 -9.21 16.99
C VAL A 357 6.78 -9.46 15.81
N VAL A 358 6.91 -8.73 14.69
CA VAL A 358 6.03 -8.91 13.53
C VAL A 358 6.12 -10.32 12.96
N VAL A 359 7.33 -10.86 12.76
CA VAL A 359 7.52 -12.23 12.26
C VAL A 359 6.87 -13.24 13.20
N SER A 360 7.05 -13.08 14.52
CA SER A 360 6.41 -13.93 15.52
C SER A 360 4.88 -13.85 15.44
N GLY A 361 4.33 -12.66 15.20
CA GLY A 361 2.89 -12.43 15.05
C GLY A 361 2.30 -13.08 13.80
N VAL A 362 3.01 -12.99 12.67
CA VAL A 362 2.65 -13.66 11.42
C VAL A 362 2.64 -15.18 11.60
N MET A 363 3.67 -15.72 12.25
CA MET A 363 3.76 -17.16 12.54
C MET A 363 2.65 -17.62 13.48
N PHE A 364 2.39 -16.86 14.55
CA PHE A 364 1.32 -17.17 15.50
C PHE A 364 -0.07 -17.12 14.84
N TYR A 365 -0.33 -16.10 14.01
CA TYR A 365 -1.58 -16.02 13.24
C TYR A 365 -1.75 -17.24 12.33
N SER A 366 -0.69 -17.60 11.61
CA SER A 366 -0.72 -18.73 10.65
C SER A 366 -0.99 -20.05 11.37
N TRP A 367 -0.36 -20.25 12.52
CA TRP A 367 -0.61 -21.38 13.41
C TRP A 367 -2.07 -21.38 13.92
N ALA A 368 -2.56 -20.27 14.45
CA ALA A 368 -3.92 -20.15 14.99
C ALA A 368 -4.98 -20.44 13.92
N LYS A 369 -4.80 -19.91 12.70
CA LYS A 369 -5.67 -20.16 11.54
C LYS A 369 -5.66 -21.64 11.13
N SER A 370 -4.49 -22.29 11.14
CA SER A 370 -4.36 -23.72 10.85
C SER A 370 -5.15 -24.59 11.85
N GLN A 371 -5.08 -24.24 13.14
CA GLN A 371 -5.83 -24.97 14.18
C GLN A 371 -7.34 -24.81 14.02
N GLN A 372 -7.82 -23.61 13.65
CA GLN A 372 -9.24 -23.40 13.38
C GLN A 372 -9.73 -24.22 12.18
N LYS A 373 -8.91 -24.33 11.11
CA LYS A 373 -9.22 -25.19 9.96
C LYS A 373 -9.32 -26.67 10.38
N LYS A 374 -8.37 -27.18 11.17
CA LYS A 374 -8.42 -28.57 11.69
C LYS A 374 -9.65 -28.80 12.56
N ALA A 375 -9.96 -27.91 13.49
CA ALA A 375 -11.13 -28.02 14.35
C ALA A 375 -12.45 -28.04 13.57
N SER A 376 -12.54 -27.30 12.46
CA SER A 376 -13.73 -27.30 11.59
C SER A 376 -13.94 -28.61 10.82
N VAL A 377 -12.85 -29.34 10.51
CA VAL A 377 -12.89 -30.63 9.82
C VAL A 377 -13.23 -31.77 10.77
N LEU A 378 -12.71 -31.74 12.00
CA LEU A 378 -12.94 -32.78 13.01
C LEU A 378 -14.29 -32.67 13.73
N ALA A 379 -15.07 -31.60 13.51
CA ALA A 379 -16.36 -31.42 14.17
C ALA A 379 -17.40 -32.44 13.65
N PRO A 380 -18.01 -33.29 14.50
CA PRO A 380 -18.99 -34.27 14.06
C PRO A 380 -20.29 -33.63 13.53
N PRO A 381 -20.96 -34.24 12.54
CA PRO A 381 -22.11 -33.66 11.84
C PRO A 381 -23.34 -33.36 12.74
N SER A 382 -23.43 -33.94 13.94
CA SER A 382 -24.57 -33.76 14.85
C SER A 382 -24.61 -32.42 15.61
N SER A 383 -23.54 -31.61 15.54
CA SER A 383 -23.50 -30.28 16.17
C SER A 383 -23.84 -29.12 15.22
N ARG A 384 -24.28 -29.39 13.97
CA ARG A 384 -24.99 -28.37 13.17
C ARG A 384 -26.38 -28.16 13.79
N ARG A 385 -26.45 -27.42 14.91
CA ARG A 385 -27.72 -26.86 15.36
C ARG A 385 -28.29 -26.07 14.18
N PRO A 386 -29.52 -26.38 13.70
CA PRO A 386 -30.18 -25.53 12.75
C PRO A 386 -30.23 -24.14 13.37
N ARG A 387 -29.72 -23.17 12.62
CA ARG A 387 -29.83 -21.76 12.95
C ARG A 387 -31.31 -21.54 13.21
N LYS A 388 -31.65 -21.20 14.47
CA LYS A 388 -33.02 -20.96 14.89
C LYS A 388 -33.50 -19.77 14.06
N ASP A 389 -34.19 -20.05 12.97
CA ASP A 389 -34.92 -19.05 12.22
C ASP A 389 -35.80 -18.32 13.23
N SER A 390 -35.55 -17.03 13.35
CA SER A 390 -36.41 -16.13 14.08
C SER A 390 -37.81 -16.32 13.51
N LYS A 391 -38.69 -16.95 14.28
CA LYS A 391 -40.13 -17.02 14.06
C LYS A 391 -40.64 -15.66 13.56
N ILE A 392 -40.84 -15.54 12.26
CA ILE A 392 -41.81 -14.60 11.71
C ILE A 392 -43.16 -15.26 12.01
N ARG A 393 -43.78 -14.78 13.10
CA ARG A 393 -45.12 -15.19 13.50
C ARG A 393 -46.12 -14.41 12.63
N THR A 394 -46.62 -15.10 11.61
CA THR A 394 -47.98 -15.07 11.03
C THR A 394 -48.78 -13.76 11.00
N ASN A 395 -49.32 -13.45 9.82
CA ASN A 395 -50.78 -13.30 9.69
C ASN A 395 -51.25 -13.63 8.26
N PRO A 396 -51.99 -14.73 8.04
CA PRO A 396 -52.75 -14.96 6.83
C PRO A 396 -54.23 -14.63 7.10
N SER A 397 -54.70 -13.50 6.58
CA SER A 397 -56.12 -13.27 6.21
C SER A 397 -56.34 -11.79 5.98
N LYS A 398 -56.56 -11.41 4.72
CA LYS A 398 -57.60 -10.46 4.34
C LYS A 398 -57.87 -10.62 2.85
N ASN A 399 -58.96 -11.32 2.57
CA ASN A 399 -59.69 -11.23 1.31
C ASN A 399 -60.05 -9.76 1.06
N TYR A 400 -59.83 -9.28 -0.17
CA TYR A 400 -60.59 -8.17 -0.71
C TYR A 400 -61.33 -8.66 -1.94
N VAL A 401 -62.63 -8.83 -1.76
CA VAL A 401 -63.64 -8.63 -2.79
C VAL A 401 -64.12 -7.20 -2.59
N VAL A 402 -63.87 -6.32 -3.58
CA VAL A 402 -64.83 -5.39 -4.20
C VAL A 402 -64.24 -5.03 -5.57
#